data_AF-A0A7V9JQL2-F1
#
_entry.id   AF-A0A7V9JQL2-F1
#
_cell.length_a   1.000
_cell.length_b   1.000
_cell.length_c   1.000
_cell.angle_alpha   90.00
_cell.angle_beta   90.00
_cell.angle_gamma   90.00
#
_symmetry.space_group_name_H-M   'P 1'
#
loop_
_entity.id
_entity.type
_entity.pdbx_description
1 polymer ?
#
loop_
_entity_poly.entity_id
_entity_poly.type
_entity_poly.pdbx_seq_one_letter_code
_entity_poly.pdbx_strand_id
1 'polypeptide(L)'
;MRLRPRRPLLVAFAIWTIPALQLLALVPPVPALGLAVAGALAVFSVELGNVLWNTVVQGRIPEQALSRVTSYDWAVSLIFMPLGYTLAPPLADSIGVDATLVLAASIAFVGNAGVLLVPSIRHMELPAPVGAEPEPAPT
;
A
#
# COMPACT_ATOMS: atom_id res chain seq x y z
N MET A 1 -6.05 -16.49 -15.60
CA MET A 1 -6.99 -16.52 -14.47
C MET A 1 -7.15 -15.10 -13.94
N ARG A 2 -8.33 -14.48 -14.06
CA ARG A 2 -8.58 -13.11 -13.58
C ARG A 2 -8.99 -13.17 -12.11
N LEU A 3 -8.03 -13.06 -11.19
CA LEU A 3 -8.31 -12.91 -9.76
C LEU A 3 -8.98 -11.55 -9.56
N ARG A 4 -10.27 -11.56 -9.24
CA ARG A 4 -11.02 -10.36 -8.82
C ARG A 4 -11.30 -10.49 -7.32
N PRO A 5 -10.41 -10.03 -6.45
CA PRO A 5 -10.67 -10.06 -5.02
C PRO A 5 -11.96 -9.27 -4.74
N ARG A 6 -12.86 -9.83 -3.92
CA ARG A 6 -14.12 -9.17 -3.51
C ARG A 6 -13.88 -7.81 -2.84
N ARG A 7 -12.72 -7.63 -2.21
CA ARG A 7 -12.31 -6.43 -1.46
C ARG A 7 -10.90 -5.98 -1.87
N PRO A 8 -10.72 -5.47 -3.09
CA PRO A 8 -9.39 -5.13 -3.63
C PRO A 8 -8.64 -4.08 -2.80
N LEU A 9 -9.35 -3.10 -2.22
CA LEU A 9 -8.75 -2.08 -1.35
C LEU A 9 -8.17 -2.67 -0.07
N LEU A 10 -8.91 -3.59 0.57
CA LEU A 10 -8.42 -4.29 1.76
C LEU A 10 -7.15 -5.06 1.44
N VAL A 11 -7.13 -5.78 0.30
CA VAL A 11 -5.93 -6.51 -0.15
C VAL A 11 -4.76 -5.57 -0.45
N ALA A 12 -5.01 -4.43 -1.09
CA ALA A 12 -3.97 -3.43 -1.38
C ALA A 12 -3.29 -2.92 -0.10
N PHE A 13 -4.07 -2.43 0.86
CA PHE A 13 -3.54 -1.91 2.13
C PHE A 13 -2.88 -3.00 3.00
N ALA A 14 -3.37 -4.24 2.95
CA ALA A 14 -2.73 -5.36 3.65
C ALA A 14 -1.39 -5.73 3.02
N ILE A 15 -1.26 -5.69 1.70
CA ILE A 15 0.00 -5.98 1.01
C ILE A 15 1.00 -4.83 1.21
N TRP A 16 0.54 -3.58 1.27
CA TRP A 16 1.39 -2.42 1.57
C TRP A 16 1.97 -2.38 2.98
N THR A 17 1.62 -3.29 3.89
CA THR A 17 2.35 -3.43 5.16
C THR A 17 3.67 -4.21 5.02
N ILE A 18 3.83 -5.00 3.95
CA ILE A 18 4.99 -5.88 3.75
C ILE A 18 6.33 -5.13 3.68
N PRO A 19 6.45 -3.94 3.04
CA PRO A 19 7.69 -3.17 3.04
C PRO A 19 8.24 -2.81 4.42
N ALA A 20 7.41 -2.75 5.46
CA ALA A 20 7.89 -2.57 6.84
C ALA A 20 8.80 -3.72 7.30
N LEU A 21 8.57 -4.94 6.80
CA LEU A 21 9.42 -6.10 7.10
C LEU A 21 10.83 -5.94 6.50
N GLN A 22 10.95 -5.32 5.33
CA GLN A 22 12.26 -5.04 4.72
C GLN A 22 13.07 -4.06 5.59
N LEU A 23 12.42 -3.03 6.13
CA LEU A 23 13.06 -2.09 7.03
C LEU A 23 13.51 -2.76 8.34
N LEU A 24 12.70 -3.66 8.89
CA LEU A 24 13.07 -4.43 10.08
C LEU A 24 14.16 -5.46 9.80
N ALA A 25 14.21 -6.05 8.59
CA ALA A 25 15.25 -6.99 8.19
C ALA A 25 16.65 -6.35 8.09
N LEU A 26 16.73 -5.03 7.96
CA LEU A 26 17.99 -4.29 7.94
C LEU A 26 18.61 -4.06 9.33
N VAL A 27 17.86 -4.32 10.41
CA VAL A 27 18.34 -4.12 11.79
C VAL A 27 19.26 -5.26 12.25
N PRO A 28 18.86 -6.54 12.19
CA PRO A 28 19.77 -7.63 12.55
C PRO A 28 20.76 -7.93 11.41
N PRO A 29 21.86 -8.64 11.71
CA PRO A 29 22.79 -9.13 10.69
C PRO A 29 22.15 -10.26 9.86
N VAL A 30 21.36 -9.88 8.85
CA VAL A 30 20.72 -10.80 7.91
C VAL A 30 21.67 -11.07 6.73
N PRO A 31 21.80 -12.32 6.26
CA PRO A 31 22.60 -12.62 5.07
C PRO A 31 22.08 -11.88 3.83
N ALA A 32 22.97 -11.56 2.89
CA ALA A 32 22.64 -10.79 1.68
C ALA A 32 21.45 -11.37 0.88
N LEU A 33 21.33 -12.71 0.82
CA LEU A 33 20.20 -13.37 0.18
C LEU A 33 18.87 -13.05 0.88
N GLY A 34 18.85 -12.98 2.21
CA GLY A 34 17.66 -12.62 2.97
C GLY A 34 17.22 -11.18 2.71
N LEU A 35 18.16 -10.24 2.66
CA LEU A 35 17.90 -8.85 2.31
C LEU A 35 17.41 -8.69 0.87
N ALA A 36 17.96 -9.46 -0.08
CA ALA A 36 17.52 -9.45 -1.47
C ALA A 36 16.08 -9.97 -1.61
N VAL A 37 15.73 -11.06 -0.93
CA VAL A 37 14.37 -11.61 -0.93
C VAL A 37 13.38 -10.64 -0.30
N ALA A 38 13.71 -10.08 0.87
CA ALA A 38 12.83 -9.14 1.54
C ALA A 38 12.66 -7.84 0.73
N GLY A 39 13.71 -7.37 0.03
CA GLY A 39 13.63 -6.23 -0.89
C GLY A 39 12.76 -6.53 -2.11
N ALA A 40 12.93 -7.70 -2.72
CA ALA A 40 12.09 -8.14 -3.83
C ALA A 40 10.62 -8.26 -3.44
N LEU A 41 10.33 -8.83 -2.26
CA LEU A 41 8.98 -8.91 -1.71
C LEU A 41 8.39 -7.53 -1.44
N ALA A 42 9.17 -6.59 -0.91
CA ALA A 42 8.73 -5.23 -0.67
C ALA A 42 8.30 -4.54 -1.98
N VAL A 43 9.16 -4.57 -3.01
CA VAL A 43 8.86 -3.96 -4.32
C VAL A 43 7.65 -4.63 -4.97
N PHE A 44 7.61 -5.96 -4.99
CA PHE A 44 6.48 -6.71 -5.54
C PHE A 44 5.16 -6.35 -4.85
N SER A 45 5.19 -6.19 -3.53
CA SER A 45 4.03 -5.83 -2.72
C SER A 45 3.55 -4.41 -3.04
N VAL A 46 4.47 -3.45 -3.18
CA VAL A 46 4.14 -2.07 -3.55
C VAL A 46 3.46 -2.02 -4.91
N GLU A 47 4.03 -2.69 -5.91
CA GLU A 47 3.48 -2.72 -7.27
C GLU A 47 2.11 -3.38 -7.33
N LEU A 48 1.95 -4.53 -6.66
CA LEU A 48 0.66 -5.23 -6.63
C LEU A 48 -0.41 -4.39 -5.93
N GLY A 49 -0.07 -3.71 -4.83
CA GLY A 49 -0.96 -2.77 -4.15
C GLY A 49 -1.35 -1.59 -5.04
N ASN A 50 -0.39 -1.00 -5.77
CA ASN A 50 -0.62 0.08 -6.72
C ASN A 50 -1.58 -0.33 -7.84
N VAL A 51 -1.42 -1.53 -8.40
CA VAL A 51 -2.33 -2.06 -9.43
C VAL A 51 -3.76 -2.18 -8.90
N LEU A 52 -3.93 -2.72 -7.69
CA LEU A 52 -5.25 -2.86 -7.07
C LEU A 52 -5.86 -1.49 -6.74
N TRP A 53 -5.09 -0.58 -6.18
CA TRP A 53 -5.51 0.79 -5.89
C TRP A 53 -5.96 1.53 -7.15
N ASN A 54 -5.13 1.55 -8.19
CA ASN A 54 -5.44 2.20 -9.46
C ASN A 54 -6.71 1.62 -10.10
N THR A 55 -6.88 0.30 -10.06
CA THR A 55 -8.09 -0.36 -10.56
C THR A 55 -9.34 0.13 -9.83
N VAL A 56 -9.27 0.30 -8.51
CA VAL A 56 -10.41 0.75 -7.70
C VAL A 56 -10.69 2.23 -7.90
N VAL A 57 -9.65 3.06 -7.90
CA VAL A 57 -9.75 4.51 -8.13
C VAL A 57 -10.38 4.78 -9.50
N GLN A 58 -9.88 4.15 -10.56
CA GLN A 58 -10.43 4.31 -11.91
C GLN A 58 -11.87 3.80 -12.02
N GLY A 59 -12.22 2.72 -11.31
CA GLY A 59 -13.58 2.15 -11.36
C GLY A 59 -14.62 2.89 -10.51
N ARG A 60 -14.22 3.78 -9.61
CA ARG A 60 -15.11 4.45 -8.64
C ARG A 60 -15.13 5.97 -8.75
N ILE A 61 -14.04 6.61 -9.17
CA ILE A 61 -13.95 8.06 -9.24
C ILE A 61 -14.45 8.54 -10.61
N PRO A 62 -15.41 9.48 -10.67
CA PRO A 62 -15.85 10.08 -11.93
C PRO A 62 -14.66 10.69 -12.69
N GLU A 63 -14.62 10.54 -14.01
CA GLU A 63 -13.48 11.01 -14.84
C GLU A 63 -13.09 12.46 -14.56
N GLN A 64 -14.09 13.34 -14.37
CA GLN A 64 -13.90 14.75 -14.05
C GLN A 64 -13.18 15.03 -12.71
N ALA A 65 -13.27 14.10 -11.75
CA ALA A 65 -12.64 14.20 -10.44
C ALA A 65 -11.32 13.42 -10.35
N LEU A 66 -11.10 12.45 -11.24
CA LEU A 66 -9.93 11.57 -11.23
C LEU A 66 -8.63 12.36 -11.33
N SER A 67 -8.55 13.32 -12.26
CA SER A 67 -7.36 14.17 -12.43
C SER A 67 -7.00 14.95 -11.15
N ARG A 68 -8.01 15.46 -10.43
CA ARG A 68 -7.80 16.18 -9.16
C ARG A 68 -7.29 15.25 -8.07
N VAL A 69 -7.90 14.08 -7.92
CA VAL A 69 -7.51 13.09 -6.90
C VAL A 69 -6.09 12.60 -7.14
N THR A 70 -5.76 12.22 -8.38
CA THR A 70 -4.41 11.80 -8.74
C THR A 70 -3.39 12.92 -8.56
N SER A 71 -3.73 14.17 -8.88
CA SER A 71 -2.83 15.31 -8.65
C SER A 71 -2.54 15.53 -7.17
N TYR A 72 -3.54 15.38 -6.30
CA TYR A 72 -3.33 15.48 -4.85
C TYR A 72 -2.45 14.34 -4.32
N ASP A 73 -2.66 13.12 -4.78
CA ASP A 73 -1.86 11.95 -4.40
C ASP A 73 -0.37 12.12 -4.77
N TRP A 74 -0.10 12.56 -6.01
CA TRP A 74 1.24 12.89 -6.46
C TRP A 74 1.86 14.04 -5.68
N ALA A 75 1.11 15.12 -5.43
CA ALA A 75 1.60 16.26 -4.66
C ALA A 75 2.00 15.85 -3.24
N VAL A 76 1.18 15.03 -2.57
CA VAL A 76 1.49 14.46 -1.26
C VAL A 76 2.79 13.65 -1.33
N SER A 77 2.92 12.75 -2.31
CA SER A 77 4.14 11.94 -2.47
C SER A 77 5.39 12.79 -2.71
N LEU A 78 5.29 13.82 -3.56
CA LEU A 78 6.39 14.74 -3.86
C LEU A 78 6.82 15.59 -2.67
N ILE A 79 5.95 15.79 -1.67
CA ILE A 79 6.28 16.51 -0.43
C ILE A 79 6.90 15.54 0.58
N PHE A 80 6.24 14.40 0.84
CA PHE A 80 6.66 13.48 1.89
C PHE A 80 7.93 12.71 1.55
N MET A 81 8.16 12.36 0.28
CA MET A 81 9.36 11.62 -0.13
C MET A 81 10.67 12.40 0.16
N PRO A 82 10.86 13.65 -0.29
CA PRO A 82 12.05 14.41 0.04
C PRO A 82 12.15 14.73 1.53
N LEU A 83 11.02 14.98 2.21
CA LEU A 83 11.02 15.15 3.67
C LEU A 83 11.54 13.91 4.40
N GLY A 84 11.15 12.71 3.97
CA GLY A 84 11.68 11.46 4.50
C GLY A 84 13.20 11.36 4.30
N TYR A 85 13.68 11.67 3.09
CA TYR A 85 15.12 11.63 2.79
C TYR A 85 15.95 12.66 3.56
N THR A 86 15.40 13.84 3.86
CA THR A 86 16.12 14.87 4.63
C THR A 86 16.07 14.63 6.14
N LEU A 87 14.98 14.03 6.66
CA LEU A 87 14.82 13.75 8.08
C LEU A 87 15.50 12.43 8.51
N ALA A 88 15.66 11.46 7.62
CA ALA A 88 16.24 10.17 7.97
C ALA A 88 17.70 10.26 8.50
N PRO A 89 18.63 11.00 7.87
CA PRO A 89 19.99 11.14 8.39
C PRO A 89 20.09 11.77 9.79
N PRO A 90 19.50 12.95 10.09
CA PRO A 90 19.60 13.54 11.42
C PRO A 90 18.89 12.71 12.50
N LEU A 91 17.86 11.94 12.14
CA LEU A 91 17.27 10.95 13.05
C LEU A 91 18.26 9.81 13.34
N ALA A 92 18.90 9.27 12.30
CA ALA A 92 19.90 8.22 12.46
C ALA A 92 21.09 8.68 13.33
N ASP A 93 21.52 9.93 13.21
CA ASP A 93 22.61 10.50 14.01
C ASP A 93 22.20 10.73 15.48
N SER A 94 20.92 10.99 15.76
CA SER A 94 20.43 11.33 17.10
C SER A 94 19.96 10.14 17.93
N ILE A 95 19.23 9.20 17.32
CA ILE A 95 18.66 8.01 17.99
C ILE A 95 19.28 6.69 17.54
N GLY A 96 20.18 6.73 16.54
CA GLY A 96 20.81 5.55 15.96
C GLY A 96 20.07 5.02 14.72
N VAL A 97 20.81 4.30 13.88
CA VAL A 97 20.31 3.70 12.63
C VAL A 97 19.18 2.70 12.92
N ASP A 98 19.40 1.77 13.85
CA ASP A 98 18.44 0.71 14.17
C ASP A 98 17.10 1.28 14.68
N ALA A 99 17.15 2.25 15.60
CA ALA A 99 15.95 2.90 16.11
C ALA A 99 15.23 3.69 15.01
N THR A 100 15.96 4.32 14.10
CA THR A 100 15.40 5.04 12.95
C THR A 100 14.71 4.09 11.97
N LEU A 101 15.30 2.93 11.70
CA LEU A 101 14.71 1.88 10.85
C LEU A 101 13.43 1.31 11.47
N VAL A 102 13.45 1.02 12.78
CA VAL A 102 12.26 0.55 13.51
C VAL A 102 11.17 1.61 13.51
N LEU A 103 11.51 2.89 13.71
CA LEU A 103 10.57 4.00 13.64
C LEU A 103 9.93 4.11 12.25
N ALA A 104 10.74 4.08 11.18
CA ALA A 104 10.25 4.13 9.81
C ALA A 104 9.34 2.93 9.47
N ALA A 105 9.75 1.73 9.88
CA ALA A 105 8.95 0.52 9.73
C ALA A 105 7.61 0.62 10.47
N SER A 106 7.63 1.16 11.70
CA SER A 106 6.43 1.34 12.52
C SER A 106 5.47 2.35 11.91
N ILE A 107 5.97 3.48 11.41
CA ILE A 107 5.15 4.50 10.73
C ILE A 107 4.50 3.90 9.49
N ALA A 108 5.27 3.21 8.64
CA ALA A 108 4.76 2.56 7.43
C ALA A 108 3.71 1.47 7.76
N PHE A 109 3.98 0.63 8.75
CA PHE A 109 3.06 -0.42 9.17
C PHE A 109 1.77 0.14 9.75
N VAL A 110 1.88 1.05 10.73
CA VAL A 110 0.73 1.65 11.42
C VAL A 110 -0.12 2.48 10.46
N GLY A 111 0.50 3.22 9.53
CA GLY A 111 -0.22 3.97 8.51
C GLY A 111 -1.11 3.06 7.67
N ASN A 112 -0.57 1.98 7.12
CA ASN A 112 -1.33 1.03 6.29
C ASN A 112 -2.32 0.19 7.12
N ALA A 113 -1.90 -0.32 8.27
CA ALA A 113 -2.75 -1.12 9.15
C ALA A 113 -3.92 -0.29 9.75
N GLY A 114 -3.68 0.99 10.07
CA GLY A 114 -4.72 1.90 10.54
C GLY A 114 -5.83 2.10 9.52
N VAL A 115 -5.47 2.18 8.24
CA VAL A 115 -6.44 2.25 7.14
C VAL A 115 -7.29 0.98 7.07
N LEU A 116 -6.71 -0.20 7.36
CA LEU A 116 -7.47 -1.45 7.47
C LEU A 116 -8.48 -1.44 8.63
N LEU A 117 -8.35 -0.56 9.62
CA LEU A 117 -9.32 -0.43 10.72
C LEU A 117 -10.54 0.42 10.32
N VAL A 118 -10.47 1.18 9.23
CA VAL A 118 -11.57 2.05 8.78
C VAL A 118 -12.72 1.18 8.24
N PRO A 119 -13.93 1.21 8.84
CA PRO A 119 -15.05 0.36 8.44
C PRO A 119 -15.44 0.54 6.97
N SER A 120 -15.34 1.78 6.47
CA SER A 120 -15.60 2.12 5.07
C SER A 120 -14.75 1.27 4.13
N ILE A 121 -13.47 1.03 4.45
CA ILE A 121 -12.54 0.26 3.62
C ILE A 121 -12.76 -1.25 3.80
N ARG A 122 -13.17 -1.69 5.00
CA ARG A 122 -13.49 -3.09 5.28
C ARG A 122 -14.73 -3.60 4.55
N HIS A 123 -15.74 -2.74 4.39
CA HIS A 123 -17.01 -3.08 3.75
C HIS A 123 -17.10 -2.62 2.29
N MET A 124 -16.02 -2.02 1.75
CA MET A 124 -15.96 -1.63 0.34
C MET A 124 -15.84 -2.85 -0.56
N GLU A 125 -16.95 -3.22 -1.20
CA GLU A 125 -17.02 -4.19 -2.28
C GLU A 125 -17.02 -3.45 -3.63
N LEU A 126 -16.42 -4.02 -4.67
CA LEU A 126 -16.54 -3.48 -6.03
C LEU A 126 -18.00 -3.58 -6.50
N PRO A 127 -18.51 -2.62 -7.28
CA PRO A 127 -19.83 -2.77 -7.87
C PRO A 127 -19.79 -3.97 -8.84
N ALA A 128 -20.87 -4.75 -8.88
CA ALA A 128 -20.98 -5.87 -9.81
C ALA A 128 -20.71 -5.38 -11.23
N PRO A 129 -20.07 -6.19 -12.10
CA PRO A 129 -19.87 -5.81 -13.49
C PRO A 129 -21.21 -5.43 -14.11
N VAL A 130 -21.29 -4.25 -14.73
CA VAL A 130 -22.44 -3.84 -15.54
C VAL A 130 -22.52 -4.87 -16.69
N GLY A 131 -23.45 -5.83 -16.56
CA GLY A 131 -23.57 -6.98 -17.46
C GLY A 131 -23.83 -8.34 -16.80
N ALA A 132 -23.86 -8.44 -15.46
CA ALA A 132 -24.42 -9.61 -14.78
C ALA A 132 -25.96 -9.52 -14.82
N GLU A 133 -26.55 -9.85 -15.97
CA GLU A 133 -27.98 -10.13 -16.05
C GLU A 133 -28.32 -11.26 -15.06
N PRO A 134 -29.41 -11.15 -14.28
CA PRO A 134 -29.82 -12.23 -13.39
C PRO A 134 -30.10 -13.48 -14.23
N GLU A 135 -29.35 -14.54 -13.96
CA GLU A 135 -29.63 -15.86 -14.52
C GLU A 135 -31.09 -16.22 -14.14
N PRO A 136 -31.98 -16.44 -15.12
CA PRO A 136 -33.38 -16.72 -14.83
C PRO A 136 -33.49 -18.03 -14.04
N ALA A 137 -34.22 -17.97 -12.93
CA ALA A 137 -34.41 -19.10 -12.02
C ALA A 137 -34.98 -20.32 -12.79
N PRO A 138 -34.46 -21.54 -12.54
CA PRO A 138 -35.01 -22.74 -13.16
C PRO A 138 -36.42 -22.98 -12.62
N THR A 139 -37.41 -22.99 -13.53
CA THR A 139 -38.79 -23.45 -13.32
C THR A 139 -38.86 -24.96 -13.21
#